data_AF-A0A921LFC3-F1
#
_entry.id   AF-A0A921LFC3-F1
#
_cell.length_a   1.000
_cell.length_b   1.000
_cell.length_c   1.000
_cell.angle_alpha   90.00
_cell.angle_beta   90.00
_cell.angle_gamma   90.00
#
_symmetry.space_group_name_H-M   'P 1'
#
loop_
_entity.id
_entity.type
_entity.pdbx_description
1 polymer ?
#
loop_
_entity_poly.entity_id
_entity_poly.type
_entity_poly.pdbx_seq_one_letter_code
_entity_poly.pdbx_strand_id
1 'polypeptide(L)'
;MTDRIFPIHSFNLKFNEYLPFSFTQDFIYQSSGLKKHIEKRHPECLPYLPMIPDIIASPDYIGVNPNENVKSFELVKVLNENIQIGIKLDIKKNYLYVATLHTITDGKLQHGLKNGRLIKFDK
;
A
#
# COMPACT_ATOMS: atom_id res chain seq x y z
N MET A 1 5.38 -17.70 17.46
CA MET A 1 6.46 -16.78 17.03
C MET A 1 5.79 -15.46 16.67
N THR A 2 6.10 -14.39 17.39
CA THR A 2 5.59 -13.04 17.08
C THR A 2 6.21 -12.61 15.76
N ASP A 3 5.40 -12.27 14.76
CA ASP A 3 5.93 -11.73 13.50
C ASP A 3 6.77 -10.49 13.82
N ARG A 4 8.02 -10.49 13.34
CA ARG A 4 8.92 -9.35 13.51
C ARG A 4 8.42 -8.24 12.59
N ILE A 5 8.06 -7.11 13.18
CA ILE A 5 7.71 -5.88 12.46
C ILE A 5 8.87 -4.90 12.52
N PHE A 6 9.09 -4.15 11.44
CA PHE A 6 10.12 -3.13 11.35
C PHE A 6 9.63 -1.96 10.49
N PRO A 7 10.02 -0.71 10.80
CA PRO A 7 9.64 0.45 10.00
C PRO A 7 10.32 0.37 8.63
N ILE A 8 9.60 0.74 7.58
CA ILE A 8 10.12 0.72 6.20
C ILE A 8 10.14 2.09 5.54
N HIS A 9 9.25 3.00 5.95
CA HIS A 9 9.23 4.38 5.46
C HIS A 9 8.39 5.26 6.40
N SER A 10 8.68 6.57 6.46
CA SER A 10 7.83 7.52 7.16
C SER A 10 6.48 7.68 6.46
N PHE A 11 5.41 7.88 7.22
CA PHE A 11 4.11 8.22 6.68
C PHE A 11 4.12 9.65 6.12
N ASN A 12 3.53 9.86 4.94
CA ASN A 12 3.38 11.18 4.36
C ASN A 12 2.03 11.77 4.77
N LEU A 13 2.04 12.81 5.62
CA LEU A 13 0.81 13.45 6.09
C LEU A 13 -0.08 13.99 4.96
N LYS A 14 0.48 14.33 3.79
CA LYS A 14 -0.30 14.75 2.61
C LYS A 14 -1.25 13.66 2.14
N PHE A 15 -1.00 12.38 2.42
CA PHE A 15 -1.95 11.31 2.08
C PHE A 15 -3.33 11.53 2.72
N ASN A 16 -3.40 12.18 3.88
CA ASN A 16 -4.67 12.48 4.53
C ASN A 16 -5.57 13.42 3.72
N GLU A 17 -5.03 14.20 2.78
CA GLU A 17 -5.80 15.08 1.89
C GLU A 17 -6.56 14.28 0.80
N TYR A 18 -6.15 13.04 0.55
CA TYR A 18 -6.67 12.17 -0.50
C TYR A 18 -7.53 11.02 0.03
N LEU A 19 -7.56 10.84 1.35
CA LEU A 19 -8.20 9.71 2.01
C LEU A 19 -9.41 10.17 2.82
N PRO A 20 -10.46 9.33 2.94
CA PRO A 20 -11.60 9.61 3.81
C PRO A 20 -11.27 9.48 5.31
N PHE A 21 -10.01 9.20 5.65
CA PHE A 21 -9.52 9.01 7.01
C PHE A 21 -8.26 9.85 7.20
N SER A 22 -8.06 10.35 8.43
CA SER A 22 -6.78 10.93 8.84
C SER A 22 -5.99 9.94 9.68
N PHE A 23 -4.73 9.75 9.31
CA PHE A 23 -3.74 8.98 10.05
C PHE A 23 -2.74 9.91 10.74
N THR A 24 -2.31 9.51 11.93
CA THR A 24 -1.36 10.25 12.78
C THR A 24 -0.08 9.46 13.07
N GLN A 25 0.05 8.28 12.48
CA GLN A 25 1.22 7.40 12.65
C GLN A 25 2.41 7.97 11.89
N ASP A 26 3.59 7.94 12.50
CA ASP A 26 4.82 8.49 11.89
C ASP A 26 5.41 7.58 10.81
N PHE A 27 5.16 6.27 10.90
CA PHE A 27 5.81 5.25 10.08
C PHE A 27 4.82 4.22 9.53
N ILE A 28 5.20 3.65 8.39
CA ILE A 28 4.62 2.46 7.80
C ILE A 28 5.59 1.31 8.03
N TYR A 29 5.06 0.16 8.45
CA TYR A 29 5.82 -1.01 8.84
C TYR A 29 5.65 -2.17 7.85
N GLN A 30 6.62 -3.09 7.87
CA GLN A 30 6.54 -4.38 7.21
C GLN A 30 6.73 -5.49 8.23
N SER A 31 6.01 -6.60 8.03
CA SER A 31 6.21 -7.82 8.82
C SER A 31 7.06 -8.84 8.06
N SER A 32 7.77 -9.69 8.80
CA SER A 32 8.38 -10.91 8.23
C SER A 32 7.37 -11.82 7.52
N GLY A 33 6.10 -11.78 7.94
CA GLY A 33 5.00 -12.53 7.35
C GLY A 33 4.64 -12.08 5.93
N LEU A 34 4.84 -10.80 5.58
CA LEU A 34 4.53 -10.29 4.24
C LEU A 34 5.34 -11.01 3.15
N LYS A 35 6.65 -11.18 3.37
CA LYS A 35 7.51 -11.91 2.43
C LYS A 35 7.02 -13.34 2.22
N LYS A 36 6.75 -14.08 3.30
CA LYS A 36 6.22 -15.46 3.23
C LYS A 36 4.87 -15.53 2.51
N HIS A 37 4.02 -14.52 2.72
CA HIS A 37 2.73 -14.42 2.04
C HIS A 37 2.93 -14.26 0.52
N ILE A 38 3.81 -13.33 0.11
CA ILE A 38 4.12 -13.08 -1.29
C ILE A 38 4.75 -14.31 -1.93
N GLU A 39 5.77 -14.93 -1.31
CA GLU A 39 6.41 -16.16 -1.82
C GLU A 39 5.39 -17.27 -2.09
N LYS A 40 4.35 -17.39 -1.26
CA LYS A 40 3.34 -18.44 -1.35
C LYS A 40 2.18 -18.11 -2.31
N ARG A 41 1.76 -16.85 -2.37
CA ARG A 41 0.50 -16.44 -3.04
C ARG A 41 0.73 -15.60 -4.29
N HIS A 42 1.80 -14.84 -4.32
CA HIS A 42 2.15 -13.86 -5.36
C HIS A 42 3.66 -13.90 -5.67
N PRO A 43 4.24 -15.06 -6.01
CA PRO A 43 5.69 -15.17 -6.23
C PRO A 43 6.21 -14.22 -7.32
N GLU A 44 5.36 -13.86 -8.28
CA GLU A 44 5.63 -12.85 -9.31
C GLU A 44 5.94 -11.47 -8.73
N CYS A 45 5.45 -11.17 -7.53
CA CYS A 45 5.66 -9.88 -6.87
C CYS A 45 6.95 -9.82 -6.03
N LEU A 46 7.69 -10.92 -5.88
CA LEU A 46 8.92 -10.95 -5.08
C LEU A 46 9.97 -9.92 -5.52
N PRO A 47 10.21 -9.67 -6.82
CA PRO A 47 11.16 -8.65 -7.26
C PRO A 47 10.81 -7.23 -6.80
N TYR A 48 9.52 -6.97 -6.53
CA TYR A 48 9.03 -5.65 -6.11
C TYR A 48 9.02 -5.45 -4.59
N LEU A 49 9.23 -6.51 -3.80
CA LEU A 49 9.26 -6.42 -2.33
C LEU A 49 10.32 -5.42 -1.82
N PRO A 50 11.56 -5.38 -2.35
CA PRO A 50 12.55 -4.38 -1.95
C PRO A 50 12.18 -2.93 -2.35
N MET A 51 11.24 -2.75 -3.28
CA MET A 51 10.83 -1.44 -3.81
C MET A 51 9.71 -0.78 -3.00
N ILE A 52 9.14 -1.48 -2.00
CA ILE A 52 8.04 -0.96 -1.19
C ILE A 52 8.36 0.43 -0.58
N PRO A 53 9.56 0.70 -0.03
CA PRO A 53 9.90 2.04 0.46
C PRO A 53 9.75 3.12 -0.61
N ASP A 54 10.19 2.87 -1.84
CA ASP A 54 10.11 3.82 -2.95
C ASP A 54 8.67 4.05 -3.43
N ILE A 55 7.85 2.99 -3.43
CA ILE A 55 6.41 3.05 -3.71
C ILE A 55 5.72 3.96 -2.67
N ILE A 56 6.07 3.84 -1.39
CA ILE A 56 5.54 4.70 -0.32
C ILE A 56 6.06 6.14 -0.47
N ALA A 57 7.35 6.31 -0.78
CA ALA A 57 7.98 7.61 -0.90
C ALA A 57 7.42 8.44 -2.07
N SER A 58 7.00 7.77 -3.15
CA SER A 58 6.65 8.41 -4.41
C SER A 58 5.56 7.66 -5.21
N PRO A 59 4.38 7.41 -4.63
CA PRO A 59 3.31 6.77 -5.37
C PRO A 59 2.81 7.69 -6.50
N ASP A 60 2.35 7.10 -7.59
CA ASP A 60 1.72 7.85 -8.68
C ASP A 60 0.21 8.00 -8.44
N TYR A 61 -0.40 7.03 -7.76
CA TYR A 61 -1.81 7.06 -7.38
C TYR A 61 -2.04 6.60 -5.95
N ILE A 62 -3.11 7.10 -5.35
CA ILE A 62 -3.59 6.77 -4.02
C ILE A 62 -5.09 6.48 -4.07
N GLY A 63 -5.59 5.64 -3.17
CA GLY A 63 -7.02 5.35 -3.13
C GLY A 63 -7.44 4.50 -1.93
N VAL A 64 -8.70 4.09 -1.93
CA VAL A 64 -9.26 3.20 -0.91
C VAL A 64 -10.02 2.08 -1.59
N ASN A 65 -9.79 0.83 -1.17
CA ASN A 65 -10.61 -0.28 -1.63
C ASN A 65 -12.00 -0.20 -0.99
N PRO A 66 -13.08 0.02 -1.76
CA PRO A 66 -14.44 0.17 -1.21
C PRO A 66 -14.96 -1.12 -0.56
N ASN A 67 -14.35 -2.28 -0.84
CA ASN A 67 -14.74 -3.56 -0.26
C ASN A 67 -14.04 -3.87 1.07
N GLU A 68 -13.13 -3.00 1.53
CA GLU A 68 -12.42 -3.20 2.79
C GLU A 68 -13.14 -2.47 3.94
N ASN A 69 -13.51 -3.21 4.98
CA ASN A 69 -14.25 -2.68 6.13
C ASN A 69 -13.33 -2.15 7.26
N VAL A 70 -12.02 -2.07 7.01
CA VAL A 70 -11.05 -1.53 7.98
C VAL A 70 -10.41 -0.26 7.44
N LYS A 71 -9.87 0.57 8.34
CA LYS A 71 -9.09 1.75 7.96
C LYS A 71 -7.85 1.32 7.19
N SER A 72 -7.89 1.53 5.89
CA SER A 72 -6.86 1.12 4.96
C SER A 72 -6.85 2.06 3.75
N PHE A 73 -5.75 2.03 3.03
CA PHE A 73 -5.60 2.72 1.77
C PHE A 73 -4.67 1.94 0.84
N GLU A 74 -4.67 2.32 -0.42
CA GLU A 74 -3.88 1.71 -1.48
C GLU A 74 -2.95 2.75 -2.08
N LEU A 75 -1.73 2.35 -2.42
CA LEU A 75 -0.79 3.14 -3.21
C LEU A 75 -0.46 2.36 -4.48
N VAL A 76 -0.35 3.07 -5.61
CA VAL A 76 0.08 2.50 -6.89
C VAL A 76 1.30 3.25 -7.40
N LYS A 77 2.31 2.49 -7.83
CA LYS A 77 3.46 2.97 -8.59
C LYS A 77 3.47 2.35 -9.97
N VAL A 78 3.59 3.17 -11.01
CA VAL A 78 3.77 2.74 -12.39
C VAL A 78 5.26 2.56 -12.64
N LEU A 79 5.66 1.33 -12.98
CA LEU A 79 7.02 0.95 -13.37
C LEU A 79 6.94 0.29 -14.76
N ASN A 80 7.60 -0.85 -14.96
CA ASN A 80 7.35 -1.72 -16.12
C ASN A 80 5.98 -2.39 -16.02
N GLU A 81 5.52 -2.65 -14.80
CA GLU A 81 4.17 -3.06 -14.44
C GLU A 81 3.59 -2.05 -13.44
N ASN A 82 2.27 -2.04 -13.27
CA ASN A 82 1.65 -1.23 -12.21
C ASN A 82 1.67 -2.03 -10.91
N ILE A 83 2.36 -1.50 -9.90
CA ILE A 83 2.50 -2.15 -8.60
C ILE A 83 1.56 -1.49 -7.60
N GLN A 84 0.66 -2.27 -7.01
CA GLN A 84 -0.26 -1.83 -5.98
C GLN A 84 0.13 -2.43 -4.62
N ILE A 85 0.23 -1.59 -3.60
CA ILE A 85 0.34 -2.02 -2.20
C ILE A 85 -0.90 -1.59 -1.42
N GLY A 86 -1.36 -2.47 -0.53
CA GLY A 86 -2.40 -2.16 0.45
C GLY A 86 -1.80 -1.90 1.82
N ILE A 87 -2.14 -0.77 2.43
CA ILE A 87 -1.67 -0.37 3.75
C ILE A 87 -2.86 -0.34 4.72
N LYS A 88 -2.73 -1.01 5.86
CA LYS A 88 -3.79 -1.14 6.87
C LYS A 88 -3.33 -0.58 8.21
N LEU A 89 -4.28 -0.04 8.98
CA LEU A 89 -4.07 0.27 10.38
C LEU A 89 -4.37 -0.96 11.25
N ASP A 90 -3.39 -1.43 12.01
CA ASP A 90 -3.65 -2.32 13.13
C ASP A 90 -4.27 -1.48 14.26
N ILE A 91 -5.60 -1.57 14.43
CA ILE A 91 -6.33 -0.76 15.43
C ILE A 91 -5.89 -1.10 16.86
N LYS A 92 -5.52 -2.35 17.13
CA LYS A 92 -5.16 -2.79 18.49
C LYS A 92 -3.78 -2.29 18.89
N LYS A 93 -2.84 -2.29 17.94
CA LYS A 93 -1.44 -1.91 18.18
C LYS A 93 -1.10 -0.50 17.69
N ASN A 94 -2.04 0.17 17.03
CA ASN A 94 -1.98 1.55 16.54
C ASN A 94 -0.78 1.83 15.60
N TYR A 95 -0.54 0.97 14.60
CA TYR A 95 0.48 1.22 13.56
C TYR A 95 -0.04 0.91 12.15
N LEU A 96 0.54 1.59 11.15
CA LEU A 96 0.29 1.30 9.74
C LEU A 96 1.23 0.23 9.22
N TYR A 97 0.74 -0.71 8.41
CA TYR A 97 1.59 -1.73 7.80
C TYR A 97 1.16 -2.11 6.40
N VAL A 98 2.12 -2.56 5.61
CA VAL A 98 1.86 -3.12 4.28
C VAL A 98 1.27 -4.52 4.44
N ALA A 99 0.00 -4.65 4.07
CA ALA A 99 -0.76 -5.88 4.15
C ALA A 99 -0.69 -6.71 2.87
N THR A 100 -0.55 -6.05 1.72
CA THR A 100 -0.56 -6.69 0.40
C THR A 100 0.41 -6.01 -0.57
N LEU A 101 0.87 -6.77 -1.57
CA LEU A 101 1.66 -6.34 -2.72
C LEU A 101 1.19 -7.14 -3.94
N HIS A 102 0.78 -6.45 -4.99
CA HIS A 102 0.27 -7.06 -6.22
C HIS A 102 0.73 -6.28 -7.45
N THR A 103 0.87 -6.96 -8.59
CA THR A 103 0.80 -6.32 -9.90
C THR A 103 -0.66 -6.13 -10.30
N ILE A 104 -0.98 -5.02 -10.96
CA ILE A 104 -2.29 -4.76 -11.54
C ILE A 104 -2.15 -4.46 -13.04
N THR A 105 -3.11 -4.94 -13.83
CA THR A 105 -3.13 -4.65 -15.27
C THR A 105 -3.49 -3.18 -15.52
N ASP A 106 -3.11 -2.65 -16.68
CA ASP A 106 -3.51 -1.31 -17.10
C ASP A 106 -5.03 -1.13 -17.07
N GLY A 107 -5.79 -2.15 -17.51
CA GLY A 107 -7.25 -2.13 -17.45
C GLY A 107 -7.78 -1.94 -16.02
N LYS A 108 -7.17 -2.58 -15.01
CA LYS A 108 -7.55 -2.40 -13.59
C LYS A 108 -7.19 -1.01 -13.07
N LEU A 109 -6.01 -0.51 -13.44
CA LEU A 109 -5.58 0.85 -13.10
C LEU A 109 -6.56 1.87 -13.70
N GLN A 110 -6.78 1.82 -15.01
CA GLN A 110 -7.69 2.74 -15.71
C GLN A 110 -9.13 2.66 -15.19
N HIS A 111 -9.61 1.46 -14.85
CA HIS A 111 -10.92 1.33 -14.22
C HIS A 111 -10.99 2.01 -12.85
N GLY A 112 -9.95 1.86 -12.02
CA GLY A 112 -9.85 2.53 -10.72
C GLY A 112 -9.78 4.05 -10.83
N LEU A 113 -9.11 4.58 -11.86
CA LEU A 113 -9.09 6.01 -12.14
C LEU A 113 -10.47 6.50 -12.61
N LYS A 114 -11.09 5.77 -13.54
CA LYS A 114 -12.39 6.13 -14.11
C LYS A 114 -13.50 6.15 -13.06
N ASN A 115 -13.48 5.25 -12.09
CA ASN A 115 -14.50 5.16 -11.05
C ASN A 115 -14.15 5.96 -9.77
N GLY A 116 -13.04 6.69 -9.77
CA GLY A 116 -12.61 7.53 -8.65
C GLY A 116 -12.05 6.78 -7.45
N ARG A 117 -11.94 5.44 -7.50
CA ARG A 117 -11.31 4.63 -6.44
C ARG A 117 -9.84 5.00 -6.28
N LEU A 118 -9.15 5.22 -7.41
CA LEU A 118 -7.78 5.68 -7.46
C LEU A 118 -7.77 7.12 -7.98
N ILE A 119 -6.95 7.95 -7.36
CA ILE A 119 -6.72 9.34 -7.75
C ILE A 119 -5.23 9.59 -7.86
N LYS A 120 -4.85 10.49 -8.77
CA LYS A 120 -3.45 10.84 -8.98
C LYS A 120 -2.89 11.54 -7.75
N PHE A 121 -1.74 11.09 -7.29
CA PHE A 121 -1.03 11.72 -6.18
C PHE A 121 -0.04 12.74 -6.74
N ASP A 122 -0.54 13.93 -7.05
CA ASP A 122 0.28 15.07 -7.47
C ASP A 122 0.92 15.71 -6.22
N LYS A 123 2.21 15.45 -6.03
CA LYS A 123 3.01 15.92 -4.88
C LYS A 123 3.04 17.43 -4.68
#